data_AF-A0A846BVI3-F1
#
_entry.id   AF-A0A846BVI3-F1
#
_cell.length_a   1.000
_cell.length_b   1.000
_cell.length_c   1.000
_cell.angle_alpha   90.00
_cell.angle_beta   90.00
_cell.angle_gamma   90.00
#
_symmetry.space_group_name_H-M   'P 1'
#
loop_
_entity.id
_entity.type
_entity.pdbx_description
1 polymer ?
#
loop_
_entity_poly.entity_id
_entity_poly.type
_entity_poly.pdbx_seq_one_letter_code
_entity_poly.pdbx_strand_id
1 'polypeptide(L)'
;MNLKNLFWAIILGNLVFNVPGVILTARAQTSEYTESRVIKKAQTEEGLTFGARINAPPVSYRGNHGQWKGICTSLLDLLEEYLQKEIKDENIKINREPVQHQDRFQKTANKEYDGECGPDTIDETREGIKFSNEFYSTPVKIITNKQYETRFNSIDNVKGLGKQVIATIENSTTINIIRDYYKIPLKDIKLLESRAEIIEAFKKDEIIAVVSDEIILNKILEELNKEEPQKFTLLENPILSHENYGLVLPKDDKEWIKIINKFLEEKMEKIQEIINTEIAIAQEKNSTETTPTPTPTTITPPLPPKSELNIPIIVISFLVIGGFLGVMGIIIKPNINSGNKNININGNENKVNQESHKHVLPEKMPIKEDMTTQLTQIKKLLTDSELPEQT
;
A
#
# COMPACT_ATOMS: atom_id res chain seq x y z
N MET A 1 -7.01 -39.49 61.59
CA MET A 1 -5.71 -39.61 62.30
C MET A 1 -5.41 -38.27 62.96
N ASN A 2 -4.73 -38.23 64.11
CA ASN A 2 -4.85 -37.13 65.08
C ASN A 2 -3.70 -36.08 65.00
N LEU A 3 -4.02 -34.80 65.27
CA LEU A 3 -3.19 -33.62 64.97
C LEU A 3 -2.12 -33.32 66.04
N LYS A 4 -1.31 -34.31 66.45
CA LYS A 4 -0.36 -34.17 67.57
C LYS A 4 1.10 -34.57 67.31
N ASN A 5 1.46 -35.01 66.11
CA ASN A 5 2.80 -35.58 65.83
C ASN A 5 3.78 -34.63 65.11
N LEU A 6 3.51 -33.32 65.03
CA LEU A 6 4.32 -32.36 64.27
C LEU A 6 5.34 -31.56 65.11
N PHE A 7 5.77 -32.07 66.27
CA PHE A 7 6.58 -31.30 67.24
C PHE A 7 7.88 -31.97 67.74
N TRP A 8 8.37 -33.03 67.07
CA TRP A 8 9.59 -33.75 67.46
C TRP A 8 10.61 -33.95 66.32
N ALA A 9 10.50 -33.21 65.22
CA ALA A 9 11.42 -33.29 64.06
C ALA A 9 12.40 -32.09 63.96
N ILE A 10 12.74 -31.47 65.09
CA ILE A 10 13.81 -30.48 65.21
C ILE A 10 14.74 -30.98 66.33
N ILE A 11 16.05 -30.82 66.14
CA ILE A 11 17.14 -31.39 66.96
C ILE A 11 17.42 -32.88 66.65
N LEU A 12 18.25 -33.11 65.62
CA LEU A 12 19.46 -33.95 65.65
C LEU A 12 20.08 -33.94 64.24
N GLY A 13 21.24 -33.29 64.05
CA GLY A 13 21.86 -33.20 62.72
C GLY A 13 22.82 -32.04 62.45
N ASN A 14 23.30 -31.32 63.47
CA ASN A 14 24.39 -30.35 63.28
C ASN A 14 25.73 -31.11 63.10
N LEU A 15 26.10 -31.41 61.85
CA LEU A 15 27.43 -31.92 61.53
C LEU A 15 27.98 -31.27 60.25
N VAL A 16 28.54 -30.08 60.47
CA VAL A 16 29.61 -29.39 59.73
C VAL A 16 29.85 -29.84 58.29
N PHE A 17 29.30 -29.08 57.33
CA PHE A 17 29.96 -28.82 56.06
C PHE A 17 30.01 -27.30 55.82
N ASN A 18 31.21 -26.73 55.97
CA ASN A 18 31.50 -25.35 55.65
C ASN A 18 31.68 -25.23 54.13
N VAL A 19 30.60 -24.93 53.41
CA VAL A 19 30.65 -24.51 52.00
C VAL A 19 30.14 -23.07 51.95
N PRO A 20 30.91 -22.09 51.41
CA PRO A 20 30.44 -20.72 51.28
C PRO A 20 29.14 -20.67 50.48
N GLY A 21 28.06 -20.24 51.12
CA GLY A 21 26.72 -20.35 50.58
C GLY A 21 26.48 -19.42 49.39
N VAL A 22 26.46 -19.99 48.18
CA VAL A 22 25.69 -19.41 47.08
C VAL A 22 24.22 -19.70 47.37
N ILE A 23 23.54 -18.76 48.03
CA ILE A 23 22.09 -18.79 48.11
C ILE A 23 21.57 -18.50 46.70
N LEU A 24 21.32 -19.57 45.94
CA LEU A 24 20.66 -19.49 44.64
C LEU A 24 19.20 -19.13 44.87
N THR A 25 18.95 -17.83 45.08
CA THR A 25 17.59 -17.29 45.04
C THR A 25 17.08 -17.47 43.63
N ALA A 26 16.31 -18.54 43.41
CA ALA A 26 15.51 -18.70 42.23
C ALA A 26 14.49 -17.56 42.21
N ARG A 27 14.87 -16.43 41.59
CA ARG A 27 13.92 -15.45 41.10
C ARG A 27 13.07 -16.18 40.07
N ALA A 28 11.94 -16.72 40.52
CA ALA A 28 10.82 -16.97 39.63
C ALA A 28 10.56 -15.65 38.92
N GLN A 29 10.88 -15.59 37.63
CA GLN A 29 10.40 -14.51 36.77
C GLN A 29 8.89 -14.73 36.66
N THR A 30 8.15 -14.18 37.62
CA THR A 30 6.73 -13.89 37.46
C THR A 30 6.65 -12.98 36.25
N SER A 31 6.28 -13.55 35.09
CA SER A 31 5.93 -12.77 33.93
C SER A 31 4.77 -11.87 34.34
N GLU A 32 5.06 -10.59 34.54
CA GLU A 32 4.05 -9.59 34.83
C GLU A 32 3.06 -9.62 33.66
N TYR A 33 1.85 -10.12 33.91
CA TYR A 33 0.78 -10.16 32.91
C TYR A 33 0.31 -8.72 32.73
N THR A 34 0.99 -8.00 31.85
CA THR A 34 0.57 -6.69 31.38
C THR A 34 -0.64 -6.90 30.47
N GLU A 35 -1.81 -6.86 31.08
CA GLU A 35 -3.13 -6.89 30.45
C GLU A 35 -3.19 -5.88 29.28
N SER A 36 -3.58 -6.36 28.10
CA SER A 36 -3.55 -5.58 26.85
C SER A 36 -4.15 -4.18 26.97
N ARG A 37 -3.43 -3.18 26.46
CA ARG A 37 -3.94 -1.80 26.37
C ARG A 37 -5.09 -1.75 25.37
N VAL A 38 -4.96 -2.47 24.26
CA VAL A 38 -5.95 -2.44 23.18
C VAL A 38 -7.27 -3.11 23.61
N ILE A 39 -7.22 -4.26 24.29
CA ILE A 39 -8.43 -4.92 24.81
C ILE A 39 -9.16 -4.02 25.81
N LYS A 40 -8.44 -3.36 26.72
CA LYS A 40 -9.03 -2.37 27.65
C LYS A 40 -9.75 -1.25 26.92
N LYS A 41 -9.11 -0.69 25.88
CA LYS A 41 -9.70 0.40 25.09
C LYS A 41 -10.95 -0.06 24.32
N ALA A 42 -10.94 -1.29 23.79
CA ALA A 42 -12.10 -1.87 23.08
C ALA A 42 -13.38 -1.88 23.92
N GLN A 43 -13.25 -2.06 25.24
CA GLN A 43 -14.36 -2.09 26.22
C GLN A 43 -14.79 -0.68 26.70
N THR A 44 -14.25 0.39 26.11
CA THR A 44 -14.66 1.78 26.39
C THR A 44 -15.55 2.32 25.26
N GLU A 45 -16.32 3.37 25.56
CA GLU A 45 -17.14 4.07 24.56
C GLU A 45 -16.32 4.67 23.39
N GLU A 46 -15.00 4.84 23.54
CA GLU A 46 -14.09 5.28 22.45
C GLU A 46 -13.88 4.19 21.38
N GLY A 47 -14.02 2.92 21.75
CA GLY A 47 -13.70 1.77 20.91
C GLY A 47 -12.24 1.74 20.43
N LEU A 48 -12.00 0.97 19.37
CA LEU A 48 -10.69 0.88 18.72
C LEU A 48 -10.55 1.89 17.59
N THR A 49 -9.33 2.38 17.38
CA THR A 49 -9.02 3.28 16.26
C THR A 49 -8.05 2.60 15.32
N PHE A 50 -8.48 2.35 14.08
CA PHE A 50 -7.64 1.80 13.03
C PHE A 50 -7.27 2.86 11.99
N GLY A 51 -5.99 2.91 11.62
CA GLY A 51 -5.55 3.62 10.43
C GLY A 51 -6.06 2.92 9.17
N ALA A 52 -6.55 3.69 8.19
CA ALA A 52 -6.95 3.19 6.88
C ALA A 52 -6.50 4.16 5.77
N ARG A 53 -5.87 3.61 4.74
CA ARG A 53 -5.37 4.39 3.60
C ARG A 53 -6.54 4.98 2.82
N ILE A 54 -6.42 6.23 2.39
CA ILE A 54 -7.49 6.92 1.65
C ILE A 54 -7.42 6.72 0.12
N ASN A 55 -6.27 6.30 -0.40
CA ASN A 55 -5.94 6.39 -1.83
C ASN A 55 -5.39 5.08 -2.47
N ALA A 56 -5.57 3.92 -1.83
CA ALA A 56 -5.05 2.63 -2.30
C ALA A 56 -6.16 1.60 -2.65
N PRO A 57 -7.09 1.89 -3.57
CA PRO A 57 -8.03 0.89 -4.07
C PRO A 57 -7.30 -0.23 -4.84
N PRO A 58 -7.81 -1.47 -4.83
CA PRO A 58 -9.00 -1.94 -4.09
C PRO A 58 -8.76 -2.26 -2.61
N VAL A 59 -7.53 -2.12 -2.09
CA VAL A 59 -7.17 -2.55 -0.73
C VAL A 59 -7.82 -1.67 0.34
N SER A 60 -7.61 -0.36 0.28
CA SER A 60 -8.07 0.58 1.32
C SER A 60 -8.19 1.99 0.72
N TYR A 61 -9.41 2.53 0.66
CA TYR A 61 -9.69 3.81 0.04
C TYR A 61 -10.97 4.48 0.55
N ARG A 62 -11.11 5.80 0.31
CA ARG A 62 -12.40 6.50 0.44
C ARG A 62 -13.10 6.61 -0.92
N GLY A 63 -14.41 6.36 -0.92
CA GLY A 63 -15.27 6.61 -2.08
C GLY A 63 -15.70 8.08 -2.21
N ASN A 64 -16.40 8.40 -3.29
CA ASN A 64 -16.80 9.77 -3.66
C ASN A 64 -17.65 10.49 -2.59
N HIS A 65 -18.28 9.77 -1.66
CA HIS A 65 -19.08 10.34 -0.56
C HIS A 65 -18.35 10.23 0.80
N GLY A 66 -17.03 10.07 0.78
CA GLY A 66 -16.18 9.98 1.97
C GLY A 66 -16.25 8.64 2.73
N GLN A 67 -17.08 7.69 2.27
CA GLN A 67 -17.21 6.38 2.91
C GLN A 67 -15.99 5.50 2.67
N TRP A 68 -15.59 4.74 3.69
CA TRP A 68 -14.55 3.72 3.58
C TRP A 68 -14.97 2.58 2.65
N LYS A 69 -14.03 2.06 1.85
CA LYS A 69 -14.22 0.94 0.91
C LYS A 69 -12.96 0.09 0.76
N GLY A 70 -13.12 -1.09 0.18
CA GLY A 70 -12.03 -2.00 -0.14
C GLY A 70 -11.83 -3.09 0.91
N ILE A 71 -10.89 -3.98 0.61
CA ILE A 71 -10.51 -5.16 1.41
C ILE A 71 -10.40 -4.82 2.91
N CYS A 72 -9.67 -3.77 3.24
CA CYS A 72 -9.47 -3.32 4.62
C CYS A 72 -10.73 -2.79 5.31
N THR A 73 -11.72 -2.30 4.57
CA THR A 73 -13.00 -1.92 5.19
C THR A 73 -13.71 -3.19 5.64
N SER A 74 -13.98 -4.09 4.69
CA SER A 74 -14.68 -5.35 4.90
C SER A 74 -13.96 -6.29 5.88
N LEU A 75 -12.61 -6.30 5.90
CA LEU A 75 -11.79 -7.02 6.89
C LEU A 75 -11.95 -6.46 8.31
N LEU A 76 -12.01 -5.13 8.46
CA LEU A 76 -12.20 -4.49 9.77
C LEU A 76 -13.64 -4.63 10.28
N ASP A 77 -14.65 -4.66 9.40
CA ASP A 77 -16.03 -5.00 9.82
C ASP A 77 -16.09 -6.45 10.35
N LEU A 78 -15.45 -7.39 9.65
CA LEU A 78 -15.35 -8.79 10.10
C LEU A 78 -14.55 -8.93 11.41
N LEU A 79 -13.54 -8.09 11.63
CA LEU A 79 -12.80 -8.03 12.89
C LEU A 79 -13.65 -7.47 14.03
N GLU A 80 -14.45 -6.42 13.80
CA GLU A 80 -15.37 -5.89 14.81
C GLU A 80 -16.34 -6.99 15.28
N GLU A 81 -16.99 -7.68 14.35
CA GLU A 81 -17.84 -8.83 14.62
C GLU A 81 -17.13 -9.97 15.37
N TYR A 82 -15.85 -10.18 15.11
CA TYR A 82 -15.04 -11.19 15.78
C TYR A 82 -14.78 -10.82 17.24
N LEU A 83 -14.36 -9.57 17.49
CA LEU A 83 -14.04 -9.08 18.82
C LEU A 83 -15.26 -9.05 19.72
N GLN A 84 -16.42 -8.63 19.21
CA GLN A 84 -17.69 -8.66 19.95
C GLN A 84 -18.01 -10.07 20.50
N LYS A 85 -17.69 -11.12 19.72
CA LYS A 85 -17.92 -12.53 20.09
C LYS A 85 -16.83 -13.08 21.02
N GLU A 86 -15.55 -12.81 20.74
CA GLU A 86 -14.41 -13.32 21.51
C GLU A 86 -14.31 -12.66 22.90
N ILE A 87 -14.51 -11.34 22.98
CA ILE A 87 -14.44 -10.55 24.23
C ILE A 87 -15.79 -10.55 24.96
N LYS A 88 -16.88 -10.97 24.30
CA LYS A 88 -18.27 -11.02 24.82
C LYS A 88 -18.82 -9.65 25.19
N ASP A 89 -18.52 -8.65 24.37
CA ASP A 89 -19.03 -7.29 24.49
C ASP A 89 -19.52 -6.81 23.12
N GLU A 90 -20.85 -6.77 22.97
CA GLU A 90 -21.51 -6.36 21.72
C GLU A 90 -21.31 -4.86 21.40
N ASN A 91 -20.80 -4.06 22.34
CA ASN A 91 -20.59 -2.62 22.17
C ASN A 91 -19.26 -2.28 21.49
N ILE A 92 -18.34 -3.23 21.30
CA ILE A 92 -17.04 -2.98 20.66
C ILE A 92 -17.25 -2.38 19.26
N LYS A 93 -16.55 -1.27 18.99
CA LYS A 93 -16.52 -0.56 17.71
C LYS A 93 -15.11 -0.42 17.15
N ILE A 94 -14.97 -0.46 15.82
CA ILE A 94 -13.75 -0.12 15.10
C ILE A 94 -13.95 1.17 14.29
N ASN A 95 -13.46 2.27 14.86
CA ASN A 95 -13.36 3.56 14.20
C ASN A 95 -12.20 3.55 13.19
N ARG A 96 -12.36 4.23 12.06
CA ARG A 96 -11.37 4.25 10.96
C ARG A 96 -10.93 5.68 10.63
N GLU A 97 -9.64 5.93 10.76
CA GLU A 97 -9.01 7.26 10.56
C GLU A 97 -8.05 7.27 9.37
N PRO A 98 -7.89 8.41 8.67
CA PRO A 98 -7.05 8.50 7.49
C PRO A 98 -5.56 8.48 7.82
N VAL A 99 -4.85 7.58 7.15
CA VAL A 99 -3.39 7.42 7.25
C VAL A 99 -2.73 7.61 5.87
N GLN A 100 -1.56 8.22 5.86
CA GLN A 100 -0.76 8.42 4.64
C GLN A 100 0.24 7.26 4.47
N HIS A 101 0.86 7.16 3.30
CA HIS A 101 1.90 6.15 3.11
C HIS A 101 3.11 6.41 4.03
N GLN A 102 3.47 7.68 4.20
CA GLN A 102 4.66 8.11 4.91
C GLN A 102 4.57 7.95 6.44
N ASP A 103 3.38 8.12 7.06
CA ASP A 103 3.22 8.19 8.52
C ASP A 103 2.62 6.93 9.18
N ARG A 104 2.15 5.95 8.40
CA ARG A 104 1.40 4.77 8.88
C ARG A 104 2.04 3.96 10.00
N PHE A 105 3.33 3.62 9.84
CA PHE A 105 4.05 2.85 10.85
C PHE A 105 4.31 3.71 12.10
N GLN A 106 4.60 5.00 11.91
CA GLN A 106 4.88 5.92 13.02
C GLN A 106 3.65 6.10 13.92
N LYS A 107 2.46 6.32 13.35
CA LYS A 107 1.23 6.48 14.13
C LYS A 107 0.86 5.24 14.94
N THR A 108 1.06 4.05 14.37
CA THR A 108 0.83 2.79 15.09
C THR A 108 1.90 2.56 16.17
N ALA A 109 3.17 2.89 15.91
CA ALA A 109 4.24 2.84 16.93
C ALA A 109 4.00 3.84 18.09
N ASN A 110 3.48 5.03 17.78
CA ASN A 110 3.08 6.05 18.74
C ASN A 110 1.80 5.69 19.52
N LYS A 111 1.09 4.61 19.14
CA LYS A 111 -0.22 4.20 19.68
C LYS A 111 -1.33 5.23 19.44
N GLU A 112 -1.20 6.05 18.40
CA GLU A 112 -2.30 6.87 17.86
C GLU A 112 -3.38 5.97 17.23
N TYR A 113 -2.96 4.83 16.68
CA TYR A 113 -3.84 3.75 16.23
C TYR A 113 -3.58 2.45 17.01
N ASP A 114 -4.64 1.68 17.21
CA ASP A 114 -4.61 0.34 17.79
C ASP A 114 -4.27 -0.73 16.74
N GLY A 115 -4.39 -0.39 15.46
CA GLY A 115 -3.83 -1.09 14.32
C GLY A 115 -3.96 -0.26 13.03
N GLU A 116 -3.41 -0.72 11.92
CA GLU A 116 -3.57 -0.08 10.61
C GLU A 116 -3.76 -1.14 9.52
N CYS A 117 -4.57 -0.80 8.50
CA CYS A 117 -4.84 -1.66 7.35
C CYS A 117 -4.72 -0.90 6.02
N GLY A 118 -3.71 -1.29 5.25
CA GLY A 118 -3.41 -0.83 3.92
C GLY A 118 -2.72 -1.93 3.07
N PRO A 119 -2.15 -1.55 1.91
CA PRO A 119 -1.28 -2.42 1.12
C PRO A 119 0.10 -2.49 1.78
N ASP A 120 0.16 -3.24 2.88
CA ASP A 120 1.23 -3.14 3.85
C ASP A 120 2.04 -4.43 3.97
N THR A 121 3.04 -4.51 3.09
CA THR A 121 4.04 -5.57 3.03
C THR A 121 4.68 -5.84 4.39
N ILE A 122 4.64 -7.10 4.81
CA ILE A 122 5.27 -7.60 6.04
C ILE A 122 6.80 -7.41 5.95
N ASP A 123 7.32 -6.54 6.82
CA ASP A 123 8.73 -6.19 6.89
C ASP A 123 9.19 -6.22 8.37
N GLU A 124 9.78 -7.33 8.79
CA GLU A 124 10.26 -7.53 10.17
C GLU A 124 11.38 -6.55 10.59
N THR A 125 11.95 -5.78 9.66
CA THR A 125 12.95 -4.74 9.99
C THR A 125 12.32 -3.47 10.57
N ARG A 126 10.99 -3.32 10.52
CA ARG A 126 10.29 -2.14 11.02
C ARG A 126 10.33 -2.05 12.56
N GLU A 127 10.80 -0.92 13.04
CA GLU A 127 10.84 -0.59 14.47
C GLU A 127 9.46 -0.09 14.97
N GLY A 128 9.22 -0.19 16.27
CA GLY A 128 7.99 0.29 16.93
C GLY A 128 6.70 -0.52 16.66
N ILE A 129 6.61 -1.21 15.52
CA ILE A 129 5.45 -2.03 15.13
C ILE A 129 5.77 -3.52 15.02
N LYS A 130 4.71 -4.33 14.90
CA LYS A 130 4.73 -5.73 14.50
C LYS A 130 3.61 -5.97 13.50
N PHE A 131 3.89 -6.72 12.44
CA PHE A 131 2.87 -7.17 11.51
C PHE A 131 2.10 -8.36 12.08
N SER A 132 0.83 -8.49 11.69
CA SER A 132 0.08 -9.74 11.80
C SER A 132 0.65 -10.81 10.86
N ASN A 133 0.06 -12.01 10.93
CA ASN A 133 0.14 -12.97 9.83
C ASN A 133 -0.41 -12.34 8.53
N GLU A 134 -0.04 -12.91 7.38
CA GLU A 134 -0.53 -12.45 6.09
C GLU A 134 -2.06 -12.61 5.95
N PHE A 135 -2.71 -11.63 5.34
CA PHE A 135 -4.12 -11.71 4.91
C PHE A 135 -4.27 -11.73 3.39
N TYR A 136 -3.24 -11.31 2.64
CA TYR A 136 -3.22 -11.29 1.18
C TYR A 136 -1.78 -11.35 0.65
N SER A 137 -1.59 -11.92 -0.54
CA SER A 137 -0.31 -11.93 -1.26
C SER A 137 -0.53 -11.48 -2.70
N THR A 138 0.39 -10.68 -3.24
CA THR A 138 0.29 -10.11 -4.58
C THR A 138 1.65 -10.09 -5.29
N PRO A 139 1.72 -10.40 -6.60
CA PRO A 139 2.97 -10.36 -7.33
C PRO A 139 3.40 -8.92 -7.61
N VAL A 140 4.70 -8.65 -7.55
CA VAL A 140 5.27 -7.38 -8.01
C VAL A 140 5.52 -7.48 -9.50
N LYS A 141 4.79 -6.67 -10.25
CA LYS A 141 4.79 -6.63 -11.72
C LYS A 141 5.21 -5.24 -12.22
N ILE A 142 5.07 -5.01 -13.52
CA ILE A 142 5.54 -3.81 -14.21
C ILE A 142 4.44 -3.32 -15.14
N ILE A 143 4.11 -2.03 -15.08
CA ILE A 143 3.43 -1.36 -16.19
C ILE A 143 4.47 -0.65 -17.04
N THR A 144 4.37 -0.79 -18.36
CA THR A 144 5.19 -0.08 -19.34
C THR A 144 4.34 0.42 -20.49
N ASN A 145 4.83 1.43 -21.22
CA ASN A 145 4.35 1.68 -22.58
C ASN A 145 4.69 0.45 -23.45
N LYS A 146 3.75 -0.03 -24.27
CA LYS A 146 3.89 -1.26 -25.07
C LYS A 146 5.10 -1.24 -26.01
N GLN A 147 5.52 -0.08 -26.50
CA GLN A 147 6.71 0.02 -27.36
C GLN A 147 8.01 -0.41 -26.65
N TYR A 148 8.01 -0.49 -25.32
CA TYR A 148 9.14 -0.93 -24.50
C TYR A 148 8.91 -2.28 -23.81
N GLU A 149 7.82 -3.01 -24.09
CA GLU A 149 7.49 -4.30 -23.47
C GLU A 149 8.69 -5.27 -23.40
N THR A 150 9.38 -5.47 -24.53
CA THR A 150 10.54 -6.37 -24.62
C THR A 150 11.78 -5.90 -23.84
N ARG A 151 11.79 -4.64 -23.37
CA ARG A 151 12.94 -4.06 -22.63
C ARG A 151 13.00 -4.50 -21.17
N PHE A 152 11.92 -5.02 -20.60
CA PHE A 152 11.86 -5.39 -19.18
C PHE A 152 12.06 -6.89 -18.90
N ASN A 153 12.12 -7.69 -19.97
CA ASN A 153 12.33 -9.15 -19.92
C ASN A 153 13.72 -9.59 -19.44
N SER A 154 14.70 -8.69 -19.34
CA SER A 154 16.05 -9.02 -18.86
C SER A 154 16.77 -7.83 -18.21
N ILE A 155 17.74 -8.15 -17.36
CA ILE A 155 18.60 -7.18 -16.66
C ILE A 155 19.38 -6.29 -17.66
N ASP A 156 19.92 -6.89 -18.71
CA ASP A 156 20.79 -6.18 -19.65
C ASP A 156 20.00 -5.21 -20.55
N ASN A 157 18.75 -5.55 -20.87
CA ASN A 157 17.86 -4.65 -21.61
C ASN A 157 17.50 -3.38 -20.83
N VAL A 158 17.42 -3.48 -19.50
CA VAL A 158 17.09 -2.37 -18.59
C VAL A 158 18.26 -1.42 -18.35
N LYS A 159 19.48 -1.92 -18.17
CA LYS A 159 20.68 -1.08 -17.97
C LYS A 159 20.93 -0.06 -19.09
N GLY A 160 20.44 -0.36 -20.31
CA GLY A 160 20.52 0.52 -21.47
C GLY A 160 19.34 1.49 -21.66
N LEU A 161 18.48 1.71 -20.66
CA LEU A 161 17.31 2.60 -20.78
C LEU A 161 17.57 4.06 -20.35
N GLY A 162 18.71 4.35 -19.69
CA GLY A 162 18.99 5.66 -19.10
C GLY A 162 18.67 5.70 -17.60
N LYS A 163 18.71 6.90 -17.00
CA LYS A 163 18.52 7.10 -15.56
C LYS A 163 17.10 7.55 -15.24
N GLN A 164 16.53 7.07 -14.14
CA GLN A 164 15.23 7.50 -13.58
C GLN A 164 14.04 7.26 -14.51
N VAL A 165 14.15 6.28 -15.40
CA VAL A 165 13.11 5.89 -16.37
C VAL A 165 12.17 4.79 -15.85
N ILE A 166 12.59 4.09 -14.78
CA ILE A 166 11.75 3.19 -13.98
C ILE A 166 11.32 3.94 -12.73
N ALA A 167 10.02 3.94 -12.44
CA ALA A 167 9.46 4.55 -11.23
C ALA A 167 8.93 3.54 -10.22
N THR A 168 8.78 3.99 -8.97
CA THR A 168 7.94 3.37 -7.94
C THR A 168 7.57 4.40 -6.87
N ILE A 169 6.67 4.04 -5.95
CA ILE A 169 6.31 4.91 -4.84
C ILE A 169 7.47 4.94 -3.82
N GLU A 170 7.82 6.12 -3.31
CA GLU A 170 8.81 6.24 -2.23
C GLU A 170 8.40 5.48 -0.96
N ASN A 171 9.37 5.14 -0.11
CA ASN A 171 9.15 4.41 1.16
C ASN A 171 8.52 3.00 1.03
N SER A 172 8.33 2.50 -0.20
CA SER A 172 7.91 1.13 -0.51
C SER A 172 9.06 0.12 -0.43
N THR A 173 8.71 -1.14 -0.17
CA THR A 173 9.58 -2.32 -0.28
C THR A 173 10.02 -2.58 -1.73
N THR A 174 9.17 -2.18 -2.69
CA THR A 174 9.42 -2.28 -4.14
C THR A 174 10.74 -1.65 -4.59
N ILE A 175 11.21 -0.60 -3.91
CA ILE A 175 12.52 0.03 -4.17
C ILE A 175 13.65 -1.01 -4.12
N ASN A 176 13.67 -1.88 -3.11
CA ASN A 176 14.69 -2.91 -2.97
C ASN A 176 14.52 -4.01 -4.02
N ILE A 177 13.27 -4.39 -4.32
CA ILE A 177 12.95 -5.38 -5.36
C ILE A 177 13.48 -4.94 -6.73
N ILE A 178 13.26 -3.68 -7.13
CA ILE A 178 13.81 -3.14 -8.40
C ILE A 178 15.34 -3.21 -8.40
N ARG A 179 15.99 -2.77 -7.30
CA ARG A 179 17.44 -2.73 -7.18
C ARG A 179 18.05 -4.12 -7.24
N ASP A 180 17.46 -5.08 -6.53
CA ASP A 180 17.96 -6.45 -6.45
C ASP A 180 17.63 -7.27 -7.69
N TYR A 181 16.50 -7.03 -8.36
CA TYR A 181 16.19 -7.69 -9.61
C TYR A 181 17.05 -7.14 -10.77
N TYR A 182 17.01 -5.83 -11.01
CA TYR A 182 17.66 -5.21 -12.18
C TYR A 182 19.13 -4.81 -11.94
N LYS A 183 19.65 -4.94 -10.72
CA LYS A 183 21.02 -4.57 -10.34
C LYS A 183 21.36 -3.10 -10.69
N ILE A 184 20.38 -2.21 -10.51
CA ILE A 184 20.52 -0.75 -10.71
C ILE A 184 20.60 -0.02 -9.35
N PRO A 185 21.31 1.12 -9.26
CA PRO A 185 21.41 1.89 -8.02
C PRO A 185 20.17 2.78 -7.81
N LEU A 186 19.88 3.13 -6.55
CA LEU A 186 18.72 3.94 -6.17
C LEU A 186 18.56 5.24 -6.99
N LYS A 187 19.67 5.94 -7.26
CA LYS A 187 19.71 7.19 -8.04
C LYS A 187 19.19 7.08 -9.49
N ASP A 188 19.08 5.86 -10.01
CA ASP A 188 18.60 5.60 -11.37
C ASP A 188 17.13 5.10 -11.36
N ILE A 189 16.47 5.06 -10.19
CA ILE A 189 15.04 4.83 -9.99
C ILE A 189 14.38 6.17 -9.67
N LYS A 190 13.24 6.47 -10.30
CA LYS A 190 12.42 7.65 -9.98
C LYS A 190 11.46 7.31 -8.84
N LEU A 191 11.65 7.98 -7.70
CA LEU A 191 10.74 7.88 -6.57
C LEU A 191 9.66 8.96 -6.71
N LEU A 192 8.41 8.59 -6.49
CA LEU A 192 7.23 9.46 -6.58
C LEU A 192 6.37 9.28 -5.31
N GLU A 193 5.67 10.31 -4.86
CA GLU A 193 4.93 10.28 -3.59
C GLU A 193 3.57 9.58 -3.71
N SER A 194 3.01 9.51 -4.92
CA SER A 194 1.64 9.04 -5.14
C SER A 194 1.38 8.35 -6.49
N ARG A 195 0.25 7.64 -6.58
CA ARG A 195 -0.31 7.14 -7.86
C ARG A 195 -0.55 8.27 -8.87
N ALA A 196 -1.00 9.43 -8.41
CA ALA A 196 -1.32 10.56 -9.30
C ALA A 196 -0.06 11.04 -10.04
N GLU A 197 1.07 11.14 -9.32
CA GLU A 197 2.36 11.49 -9.93
C GLU A 197 2.89 10.41 -10.88
N ILE A 198 2.70 9.11 -10.57
CA ILE A 198 3.06 8.01 -11.50
C ILE A 198 2.33 8.20 -12.84
N ILE A 199 1.03 8.50 -12.77
CA ILE A 199 0.19 8.71 -13.95
C ILE A 199 0.60 9.98 -14.70
N GLU A 200 0.87 11.08 -13.99
CA GLU A 200 1.35 12.33 -14.60
C GLU A 200 2.73 12.15 -15.26
N ALA A 201 3.65 11.43 -14.62
CA ALA A 201 4.98 11.14 -15.15
C ALA A 201 4.92 10.29 -16.42
N PHE A 202 4.00 9.32 -16.50
CA PHE A 202 3.74 8.58 -17.74
C PHE A 202 3.18 9.47 -18.86
N LYS A 203 2.22 10.35 -18.55
CA LYS A 203 1.61 11.26 -19.53
C LYS A 203 2.61 12.27 -20.11
N LYS A 204 3.64 12.64 -19.34
CA LYS A 204 4.74 13.51 -19.77
C LYS A 204 5.91 12.76 -20.42
N ASP A 205 5.80 11.43 -20.58
CA ASP A 205 6.88 10.53 -21.00
C ASP A 205 8.18 10.70 -20.16
N GLU A 206 8.05 11.14 -18.89
CA GLU A 206 9.17 11.28 -17.94
C GLU A 206 9.63 9.92 -17.39
N ILE A 207 8.75 8.92 -17.45
CA ILE A 207 9.01 7.52 -17.07
C ILE A 207 8.47 6.63 -18.18
N ILE A 208 9.11 5.48 -18.38
CA ILE A 208 8.69 4.50 -19.39
C ILE A 208 8.12 3.22 -18.76
N ALA A 209 8.40 3.00 -17.47
CA ALA A 209 7.80 1.94 -16.67
C ALA A 209 7.62 2.36 -15.20
N VAL A 210 6.66 1.72 -14.53
CA VAL A 210 6.50 1.73 -13.08
C VAL A 210 6.46 0.29 -12.58
N VAL A 211 7.08 0.05 -11.43
CA VAL A 211 7.05 -1.24 -10.73
C VAL A 211 6.31 -1.05 -9.41
N SER A 212 5.36 -1.93 -9.14
CA SER A 212 4.58 -1.99 -7.89
C SER A 212 3.82 -3.31 -7.83
N ASP A 213 3.09 -3.48 -6.75
CA ASP A 213 2.23 -4.61 -6.45
C ASP A 213 1.09 -4.67 -7.48
N GLU A 214 0.81 -5.83 -8.06
CA GLU A 214 -0.16 -5.98 -9.16
C GLU A 214 -1.55 -5.41 -8.80
N ILE A 215 -2.00 -5.61 -7.56
CA ILE A 215 -3.28 -5.08 -7.07
C ILE A 215 -3.35 -3.54 -7.13
N ILE A 216 -2.22 -2.84 -6.97
CA ILE A 216 -2.10 -1.38 -7.07
C ILE A 216 -1.88 -0.96 -8.53
N LEU A 217 -1.06 -1.71 -9.28
CA LEU A 217 -0.83 -1.47 -10.71
C LEU A 217 -2.13 -1.55 -11.52
N ASN A 218 -3.03 -2.49 -11.23
CA ASN A 218 -4.29 -2.60 -11.94
C ASN A 218 -5.10 -1.29 -11.96
N LYS A 219 -5.08 -0.51 -10.86
CA LYS A 219 -5.72 0.81 -10.84
C LYS A 219 -4.95 1.87 -11.62
N ILE A 220 -3.61 1.84 -11.58
CA ILE A 220 -2.76 2.71 -12.42
C ILE A 220 -3.06 2.46 -13.90
N LEU A 221 -3.13 1.20 -14.32
CA LEU A 221 -3.40 0.81 -15.71
C LEU A 221 -4.82 1.19 -16.15
N GLU A 222 -5.83 1.05 -15.27
CA GLU A 222 -7.18 1.52 -15.52
C GLU A 222 -7.21 3.04 -15.76
N GLU A 223 -6.64 3.82 -14.84
CA GLU A 223 -6.65 5.29 -14.92
C GLU A 223 -5.86 5.80 -16.15
N LEU A 224 -4.75 5.15 -16.53
CA LEU A 224 -4.01 5.44 -17.78
C LEU A 224 -4.83 5.13 -19.04
N ASN A 225 -5.51 3.97 -19.09
CA ASN A 225 -6.28 3.54 -20.26
C ASN A 225 -7.56 4.37 -20.50
N LYS A 226 -8.03 5.15 -19.53
CA LYS A 226 -9.16 6.09 -19.75
C LYS A 226 -8.80 7.25 -20.68
N GLU A 227 -7.52 7.63 -20.73
CA GLU A 227 -7.03 8.75 -21.56
C GLU A 227 -6.20 8.31 -22.76
N GLU A 228 -5.34 7.29 -22.58
CA GLU A 228 -4.51 6.73 -23.67
C GLU A 228 -4.77 5.22 -23.84
N PRO A 229 -5.95 4.82 -24.36
CA PRO A 229 -6.31 3.41 -24.53
C PRO A 229 -5.22 2.64 -25.28
N GLN A 230 -4.86 1.47 -24.76
CA GLN A 230 -3.91 0.54 -25.38
C GLN A 230 -2.44 1.02 -25.45
N LYS A 231 -2.07 2.23 -25.02
CA LYS A 231 -0.65 2.69 -24.99
C LYS A 231 0.17 1.92 -23.95
N PHE A 232 -0.43 1.62 -22.82
CA PHE A 232 0.21 0.95 -21.68
C PHE A 232 -0.20 -0.52 -21.58
N THR A 233 0.63 -1.32 -20.93
CA THR A 233 0.34 -2.72 -20.60
C THR A 233 0.94 -3.07 -19.24
N LEU A 234 0.26 -3.92 -18.48
CA LEU A 234 0.85 -4.71 -17.40
C LEU A 234 1.62 -5.86 -18.06
N LEU A 235 2.80 -6.19 -17.53
CA LEU A 235 3.59 -7.33 -17.99
C LEU A 235 3.27 -8.58 -17.16
N GLU A 236 2.91 -9.67 -17.84
CA GLU A 236 2.72 -10.97 -17.18
C GLU A 236 4.03 -11.57 -16.69
N ASN A 237 5.13 -11.28 -17.39
CA ASN A 237 6.47 -11.68 -17.01
C ASN A 237 7.46 -10.52 -17.27
N PRO A 238 8.50 -10.36 -16.44
CA PRO A 238 8.78 -11.13 -15.23
C PRO A 238 7.90 -10.72 -14.04
N ILE A 239 7.58 -11.68 -13.18
CA ILE A 239 7.19 -11.40 -11.78
C ILE A 239 8.49 -11.18 -11.00
N LEU A 240 8.62 -10.04 -10.31
CA LEU A 240 9.87 -9.63 -9.66
C LEU A 240 10.00 -10.16 -8.23
N SER A 241 8.87 -10.26 -7.52
CA SER A 241 8.72 -10.80 -6.17
C SER A 241 7.24 -11.11 -5.91
N HIS A 242 6.91 -11.61 -4.73
CA HIS A 242 5.58 -11.47 -4.13
C HIS A 242 5.70 -10.63 -2.85
N GLU A 243 4.69 -9.82 -2.59
CA GLU A 243 4.55 -9.01 -1.38
C GLU A 243 3.35 -9.53 -0.60
N ASN A 244 3.56 -9.85 0.68
CA ASN A 244 2.53 -10.40 1.55
C ASN A 244 2.09 -9.30 2.51
N TYR A 245 0.80 -8.94 2.49
CA TYR A 245 0.25 -7.88 3.33
C TYR A 245 -0.19 -8.39 4.70
N GLY A 246 0.14 -7.62 5.74
CA GLY A 246 -0.31 -7.84 7.12
C GLY A 246 -0.88 -6.57 7.73
N LEU A 247 -1.70 -6.71 8.76
CA LEU A 247 -2.12 -5.59 9.61
C LEU A 247 -0.92 -5.09 10.40
N VAL A 248 -0.76 -3.77 10.49
CA VAL A 248 0.30 -3.15 11.31
C VAL A 248 -0.23 -2.98 12.73
N LEU A 249 0.48 -3.48 13.74
CA LEU A 249 0.04 -3.50 15.14
C LEU A 249 1.12 -2.90 16.07
N PRO A 250 0.75 -2.35 17.24
CA PRO A 250 1.71 -1.92 18.25
C PRO A 250 2.57 -3.09 18.75
N LYS A 251 3.92 -2.96 18.69
CA LYS A 251 4.86 -4.08 18.94
C LYS A 251 4.82 -4.65 20.35
N ASP A 252 4.40 -3.84 21.32
CA ASP A 252 4.42 -4.19 22.74
C ASP A 252 3.15 -4.91 23.22
N ASP A 253 2.04 -4.82 22.49
CA ASP A 253 0.77 -5.46 22.84
C ASP A 253 0.68 -6.90 22.29
N LYS A 254 1.45 -7.81 22.89
CA LYS A 254 1.57 -9.22 22.46
C LYS A 254 0.25 -9.99 22.48
N GLU A 255 -0.63 -9.65 23.42
CA GLU A 255 -1.95 -10.28 23.54
C GLU A 255 -2.86 -9.84 22.40
N TRP A 256 -2.84 -8.55 22.05
CA TRP A 256 -3.53 -8.03 20.87
C TRP A 256 -3.04 -8.67 19.56
N ILE A 257 -1.71 -8.76 19.36
CA ILE A 257 -1.12 -9.44 18.20
C ILE A 257 -1.59 -10.90 18.11
N LYS A 258 -1.70 -11.60 19.24
CA LYS A 258 -2.22 -12.96 19.30
C LYS A 258 -3.70 -13.04 18.90
N ILE A 259 -4.53 -12.10 19.34
CA ILE A 259 -5.96 -12.05 18.97
C ILE A 259 -6.11 -11.79 17.48
N ILE A 260 -5.37 -10.83 16.91
CA ILE A 260 -5.40 -10.55 15.46
C ILE A 260 -4.96 -11.76 14.65
N ASN A 261 -3.87 -12.45 15.05
CA ASN A 261 -3.41 -13.62 14.32
C ASN A 261 -4.39 -14.80 14.41
N LYS A 262 -5.04 -15.00 15.57
CA LYS A 262 -6.12 -15.98 15.76
C LYS A 262 -7.35 -15.64 14.89
N PHE A 263 -7.72 -14.35 14.82
CA PHE A 263 -8.78 -13.87 13.93
C PHE A 263 -8.49 -14.21 12.47
N LEU A 264 -7.29 -13.90 11.97
CA LEU A 264 -6.91 -14.19 10.58
C LEU A 264 -6.95 -15.71 10.32
N GLU A 265 -6.40 -16.52 11.23
CA GLU A 265 -6.43 -17.99 11.15
C GLU A 265 -7.88 -18.54 11.10
N GLU A 266 -8.74 -18.12 12.02
CA GLU A 266 -10.13 -18.62 12.14
C GLU A 266 -11.10 -18.04 11.10
N LYS A 267 -10.68 -17.05 10.29
CA LYS A 267 -11.53 -16.36 9.30
C LYS A 267 -10.96 -16.35 7.89
N MET A 268 -9.82 -16.99 7.64
CA MET A 268 -9.09 -16.89 6.36
C MET A 268 -9.95 -17.20 5.12
N GLU A 269 -10.84 -18.20 5.19
CA GLU A 269 -11.77 -18.52 4.09
C GLU A 269 -12.70 -17.33 3.75
N LYS A 270 -13.28 -16.70 4.79
CA LYS A 270 -14.16 -15.53 4.61
C LYS A 270 -13.37 -14.28 4.18
N ILE A 271 -12.14 -14.14 4.65
CA ILE A 271 -11.22 -13.09 4.24
C ILE A 271 -10.89 -13.23 2.75
N GLN A 272 -10.64 -14.44 2.25
CA GLN A 272 -10.40 -14.69 0.83
C GLN A 272 -11.64 -14.41 -0.03
N GLU A 273 -12.85 -14.74 0.46
CA GLU A 273 -14.11 -14.34 -0.20
C GLU A 273 -14.21 -12.81 -0.32
N ILE A 274 -13.98 -12.07 0.77
CA ILE A 274 -13.94 -10.61 0.80
C ILE A 274 -12.94 -10.04 -0.23
N ILE A 275 -11.71 -10.57 -0.24
CA ILE A 275 -10.65 -10.15 -1.16
C ILE A 275 -11.08 -10.34 -2.62
N ASN A 276 -11.60 -11.52 -2.95
CA ASN A 276 -12.07 -11.83 -4.30
C ASN A 276 -13.22 -10.90 -4.72
N THR A 277 -14.16 -10.64 -3.81
CA THR A 277 -15.30 -9.74 -4.05
C THR A 277 -14.86 -8.29 -4.26
N GLU A 278 -13.97 -7.74 -3.43
CA GLU A 278 -13.50 -6.35 -3.56
C GLU A 278 -12.64 -6.14 -4.82
N ILE A 279 -11.83 -7.14 -5.21
CA ILE A 279 -11.10 -7.14 -6.49
C ILE A 279 -12.10 -7.16 -7.66
N ALA A 280 -13.12 -8.03 -7.63
CA ALA A 280 -14.15 -8.08 -8.65
C ALA A 280 -14.93 -6.75 -8.76
N ILE A 281 -15.35 -6.16 -7.63
CA ILE A 281 -16.03 -4.85 -7.60
C ILE A 281 -15.16 -3.72 -8.18
N ALA A 282 -13.84 -3.79 -8.00
CA ALA A 282 -12.92 -2.84 -8.61
C ALA A 282 -12.72 -3.07 -10.12
N GLN A 283 -12.87 -4.30 -10.60
CA GLN A 283 -12.82 -4.65 -12.03
C GLN A 283 -14.16 -4.37 -12.75
N GLU A 284 -15.31 -4.65 -12.15
CA GLU A 284 -16.64 -4.49 -12.79
C GLU A 284 -17.02 -3.03 -13.07
N LYS A 285 -16.52 -2.08 -12.27
CA LYS A 285 -16.65 -0.64 -12.56
C LYS A 285 -16.04 -0.26 -13.91
N ASN A 286 -15.08 -1.04 -14.41
CA ASN A 286 -14.44 -0.79 -15.70
C ASN A 286 -15.34 -1.22 -16.88
N SER A 287 -16.27 -2.15 -16.66
CA SER A 287 -17.25 -2.59 -17.66
C SER A 287 -18.40 -1.59 -17.80
N THR A 288 -18.81 -0.95 -16.70
CA THR A 288 -19.99 -0.07 -16.63
C THR A 288 -19.69 1.41 -16.88
N GLU A 289 -18.43 1.84 -16.82
CA GLU A 289 -17.97 3.17 -17.30
C GLU A 289 -17.63 3.19 -18.81
N THR A 290 -18.06 2.20 -19.60
CA THR A 290 -18.02 2.33 -21.06
C THR A 290 -19.02 3.39 -21.51
N THR A 291 -18.49 4.52 -21.99
CA THR A 291 -19.25 5.65 -22.54
C THR A 291 -20.32 5.14 -23.51
N PRO A 292 -21.59 5.59 -23.41
CA PRO A 292 -22.57 5.23 -24.43
C PRO A 292 -22.06 5.69 -25.79
N THR A 293 -21.95 4.75 -26.74
CA THR A 293 -21.67 5.03 -28.14
C THR A 293 -22.53 6.21 -28.57
N PRO A 294 -21.97 7.27 -29.19
CA PRO A 294 -22.78 8.35 -29.69
C PRO A 294 -23.74 7.77 -30.73
N THR A 295 -25.02 7.64 -30.35
CA THR A 295 -26.10 7.29 -31.28
C THR A 295 -25.94 8.20 -32.49
N PRO A 296 -25.88 7.66 -33.72
CA PRO A 296 -25.73 8.51 -34.89
C PRO A 296 -26.91 9.48 -34.91
N THR A 297 -26.63 10.76 -34.66
CA THR A 297 -27.64 11.80 -34.70
C THR A 297 -28.14 11.89 -36.12
N THR A 298 -29.28 11.28 -36.39
CA THR A 298 -30.00 11.43 -37.65
C THR A 298 -30.26 12.92 -37.83
N ILE A 299 -29.50 13.55 -38.71
CA ILE A 299 -29.68 14.95 -39.07
C ILE A 299 -30.94 15.03 -39.92
N THR A 300 -32.10 15.10 -39.27
CA THR A 300 -33.32 15.56 -39.93
C THR A 300 -33.10 17.02 -40.34
N PRO A 301 -33.18 17.36 -41.64
CA PRO A 301 -33.05 18.75 -42.06
C PRO A 301 -34.19 19.58 -41.45
N PRO A 302 -33.94 20.85 -41.08
CA PRO A 302 -34.96 21.69 -40.47
C PRO A 302 -36.14 21.89 -41.42
N LEU A 303 -37.35 21.79 -40.88
CA LEU A 303 -38.57 22.11 -41.62
C LEU A 303 -38.52 23.58 -42.10
N PRO A 304 -38.93 23.89 -43.34
CA PRO A 304 -39.03 25.27 -43.78
C PRO A 304 -40.09 26.04 -42.97
N PRO A 305 -39.86 27.33 -42.68
CA PRO A 305 -40.81 28.14 -41.92
C PRO A 305 -42.12 28.31 -42.70
N LYS A 306 -43.26 28.20 -41.99
CA LYS A 306 -44.58 28.48 -42.56
C LYS A 306 -44.67 29.95 -42.97
N SER A 307 -45.06 30.19 -44.22
CA SER A 307 -45.39 31.52 -44.72
C SER A 307 -46.76 31.97 -44.20
N GLU A 308 -46.79 32.88 -43.22
CA GLU A 308 -48.02 33.57 -42.84
C GLU A 308 -48.29 34.75 -43.80
N LEU A 309 -49.48 34.74 -44.40
CA LEU A 309 -49.91 35.68 -45.42
C LEU A 309 -50.42 36.97 -44.74
N ASN A 310 -49.56 37.97 -44.58
CA ASN A 310 -49.93 39.24 -43.95
C ASN A 310 -50.39 40.27 -45.00
N ILE A 311 -51.67 40.67 -44.94
CA ILE A 311 -52.29 41.63 -45.86
C ILE A 311 -52.25 43.03 -45.23
N PRO A 312 -51.68 44.06 -45.88
CA PRO A 312 -51.58 45.39 -45.29
C PRO A 312 -52.91 46.14 -45.38
N ILE A 313 -53.53 46.42 -44.22
CA ILE A 313 -54.58 47.45 -44.11
C ILE A 313 -53.91 48.79 -43.83
N ILE A 314 -54.15 49.76 -44.70
CA ILE A 314 -53.64 51.14 -44.57
C ILE A 314 -54.49 51.89 -43.56
N VAL A 315 -53.86 52.41 -42.50
CA VAL A 315 -54.45 53.46 -41.63
C VAL A 315 -53.43 54.59 -41.48
N ILE A 316 -53.83 55.80 -41.89
CA ILE A 316 -53.02 57.02 -41.86
C ILE A 316 -53.33 57.78 -40.57
N SER A 317 -52.32 58.13 -39.76
CA SER A 317 -52.41 59.21 -38.74
C SER A 317 -51.03 59.70 -38.23
N PHE A 318 -50.57 60.80 -38.82
CA PHE A 318 -49.97 62.00 -38.22
C PHE A 318 -49.01 61.98 -36.97
N LEU A 319 -47.80 62.54 -37.24
CA LEU A 319 -47.12 63.68 -36.57
C LEU A 319 -46.05 63.51 -35.44
N VAL A 320 -44.88 64.10 -35.73
CA VAL A 320 -43.79 64.75 -34.92
C VAL A 320 -42.90 63.98 -33.91
N ILE A 321 -41.61 64.37 -34.01
CA ILE A 321 -40.50 64.50 -33.02
C ILE A 321 -39.33 63.59 -33.47
N GLY A 322 -38.22 64.06 -34.08
CA GLY A 322 -37.22 65.02 -33.57
C GLY A 322 -36.28 64.31 -32.57
N GLY A 323 -34.95 64.21 -32.68
CA GLY A 323 -33.90 64.71 -33.60
C GLY A 323 -32.52 64.50 -32.94
N PHE A 324 -31.40 64.68 -33.68
CA PHE A 324 -29.97 64.53 -33.24
C PHE A 324 -29.47 63.09 -32.96
N LEU A 325 -28.38 62.55 -33.56
CA LEU A 325 -26.95 62.96 -33.69
C LEU A 325 -26.22 63.01 -32.33
N GLY A 326 -25.10 62.35 -32.01
CA GLY A 326 -24.19 61.38 -32.67
C GLY A 326 -23.15 60.89 -31.61
N VAL A 327 -21.95 60.34 -31.84
CA VAL A 327 -21.13 59.94 -33.02
C VAL A 327 -20.18 58.77 -32.57
N MET A 328 -19.56 58.03 -33.50
CA MET A 328 -18.56 56.95 -33.27
C MET A 328 -17.20 57.43 -32.69
N GLY A 329 -16.46 56.51 -32.03
CA GLY A 329 -15.05 56.71 -31.65
C GLY A 329 -14.34 55.43 -31.15
N ILE A 330 -13.59 54.76 -32.04
CA ILE A 330 -12.65 53.66 -31.72
C ILE A 330 -11.22 54.21 -31.80
N ILE A 331 -10.27 53.79 -30.94
CA ILE A 331 -8.83 53.61 -31.29
C ILE A 331 -8.00 52.87 -30.20
N ILE A 332 -7.48 51.69 -30.60
CA ILE A 332 -6.10 51.13 -30.50
C ILE A 332 -5.24 51.31 -29.21
N LYS A 333 -4.69 50.18 -28.71
CA LYS A 333 -3.60 50.05 -27.71
C LYS A 333 -2.20 50.46 -28.25
N PRO A 334 -1.21 50.67 -27.37
CA PRO A 334 0.07 50.01 -27.62
C PRO A 334 0.61 49.17 -26.45
N ASN A 335 1.63 48.38 -26.78
CA ASN A 335 2.30 47.36 -25.97
C ASN A 335 3.54 47.95 -25.26
N ILE A 336 3.85 47.52 -24.02
CA ILE A 336 5.13 47.86 -23.35
C ILE A 336 5.76 46.59 -22.75
N ASN A 337 7.04 46.43 -23.06
CA ASN A 337 7.89 45.31 -22.70
C ASN A 337 8.56 45.56 -21.32
N SER A 338 8.81 44.51 -20.54
CA SER A 338 9.51 44.60 -19.24
C SER A 338 10.53 43.48 -19.10
N GLY A 339 11.80 43.84 -18.93
CA GLY A 339 12.92 42.89 -18.95
C GLY A 339 13.44 42.47 -17.58
N ASN A 340 13.80 41.19 -17.51
CA ASN A 340 15.07 40.65 -16.98
C ASN A 340 15.71 41.28 -15.72
N LYS A 341 15.86 40.48 -14.66
CA LYS A 341 16.92 40.68 -13.65
C LYS A 341 17.41 39.36 -13.06
N ASN A 342 18.62 38.94 -13.46
CA ASN A 342 19.40 37.94 -12.75
C ASN A 342 19.90 38.51 -11.42
N ILE A 343 19.93 37.67 -10.37
CA ILE A 343 20.84 37.84 -9.23
C ILE A 343 21.51 36.48 -8.98
N ASN A 344 22.83 36.49 -8.94
CA ASN A 344 23.69 35.34 -8.69
C ASN A 344 24.56 35.66 -7.47
N ILE A 345 24.67 34.75 -6.50
CA ILE A 345 25.54 34.92 -5.33
C ILE A 345 26.31 33.61 -5.10
N ASN A 346 27.64 33.69 -5.21
CA ASN A 346 28.58 32.60 -4.99
C ASN A 346 28.97 32.43 -3.51
N GLY A 347 29.45 31.23 -3.18
CA GLY A 347 30.27 30.93 -1.98
C GLY A 347 29.56 29.98 -1.02
N ASN A 348 30.07 28.79 -0.73
CA ASN A 348 31.44 28.54 -0.29
C ASN A 348 31.88 27.09 -0.58
N GLU A 349 33.11 26.87 -1.04
CA GLU A 349 33.70 25.52 -1.17
C GLU A 349 34.38 25.12 0.15
N ASN A 350 34.05 23.94 0.69
CA ASN A 350 34.86 23.30 1.73
C ASN A 350 35.38 21.95 1.23
N LYS A 351 36.69 21.90 0.96
CA LYS A 351 37.43 20.65 0.71
C LYS A 351 37.60 19.89 2.02
N VAL A 352 37.27 18.60 2.01
CA VAL A 352 37.70 17.64 3.04
C VAL A 352 38.46 16.50 2.35
N ASN A 353 39.56 16.09 2.95
CA ASN A 353 40.54 15.18 2.35
C ASN A 353 40.00 13.77 2.13
N GLN A 354 40.50 13.13 1.07
CA GLN A 354 40.50 11.68 0.94
C GLN A 354 41.68 11.11 1.72
N GLU A 355 41.44 10.20 2.66
CA GLU A 355 42.47 9.28 3.15
C GLU A 355 42.13 7.85 2.76
N SER A 356 43.15 7.14 2.26
CA SER A 356 43.02 5.83 1.65
C SER A 356 43.28 4.70 2.65
N HIS A 357 42.24 3.97 3.04
CA HIS A 357 42.41 2.67 3.69
C HIS A 357 42.17 1.53 2.71
N LYS A 358 43.26 0.84 2.36
CA LYS A 358 43.23 -0.43 1.63
C LYS A 358 42.54 -1.49 2.50
N HIS A 359 41.48 -2.10 2.01
CA HIS A 359 40.93 -3.31 2.60
C HIS A 359 41.32 -4.52 1.75
N VAL A 360 41.84 -5.56 2.40
CA VAL A 360 42.36 -6.77 1.76
C VAL A 360 41.21 -7.77 1.61
N LEU A 361 41.01 -8.28 0.39
CA LEU A 361 40.09 -9.38 0.10
C LEU A 361 40.67 -10.71 0.61
N PRO A 362 39.90 -11.54 1.35
CA PRO A 362 40.14 -12.97 1.44
C PRO A 362 39.57 -13.69 0.21
N GLU A 363 40.08 -14.89 -0.05
CA GLU A 363 39.92 -15.63 -1.30
C GLU A 363 38.54 -16.29 -1.51
N LYS A 364 38.29 -16.70 -2.76
CA LYS A 364 37.11 -17.46 -3.18
C LYS A 364 37.14 -18.87 -2.58
N MET A 365 36.06 -19.29 -1.91
CA MET A 365 35.71 -20.71 -1.84
C MET A 365 34.82 -21.11 -3.04
N PRO A 366 35.01 -22.30 -3.62
CA PRO A 366 34.16 -22.82 -4.68
C PRO A 366 32.96 -23.62 -4.12
N ILE A 367 32.09 -24.01 -5.06
CA ILE A 367 31.10 -25.11 -5.07
C ILE A 367 29.68 -24.60 -5.32
N LYS A 368 29.22 -24.79 -6.57
CA LYS A 368 27.82 -25.05 -6.86
C LYS A 368 27.64 -26.57 -6.78
N GLU A 369 26.80 -27.04 -5.86
CA GLU A 369 26.18 -28.35 -6.03
C GLU A 369 24.91 -28.21 -6.87
N ASP A 370 24.64 -29.23 -7.68
CA ASP A 370 23.50 -29.30 -8.59
C ASP A 370 22.22 -29.71 -7.84
N MET A 371 21.12 -28.97 -8.04
CA MET A 371 19.79 -29.30 -7.50
C MET A 371 19.35 -30.74 -7.82
N THR A 372 19.79 -31.28 -8.96
CA THR A 372 19.47 -32.65 -9.39
C THR A 372 19.96 -33.69 -8.37
N THR A 373 21.09 -33.44 -7.70
CA THR A 373 21.65 -34.30 -6.66
C THR A 373 20.81 -34.24 -5.37
N GLN A 374 20.37 -33.05 -4.96
CA GLN A 374 19.53 -32.87 -3.77
C GLN A 374 18.15 -33.53 -3.92
N LEU A 375 17.50 -33.35 -5.08
CA LEU A 375 16.23 -34.02 -5.39
C LEU A 375 16.34 -35.56 -5.37
N THR A 376 17.51 -36.10 -5.74
CA THR A 376 17.77 -37.54 -5.71
C THR A 376 17.96 -38.07 -4.27
N GLN A 377 18.61 -37.30 -3.40
CA GLN A 377 18.76 -37.65 -1.98
C GLN A 377 17.43 -37.55 -1.21
N ILE A 378 16.62 -36.52 -1.48
CA ILE A 378 15.30 -36.35 -0.85
C ILE A 378 14.35 -37.49 -1.24
N LYS A 379 14.33 -37.91 -2.51
CA LYS A 379 13.53 -39.08 -2.93
C LYS A 379 13.94 -40.37 -2.22
N LYS A 380 15.23 -40.57 -1.98
CA LYS A 380 15.72 -41.77 -1.26
C LYS A 380 15.30 -41.77 0.21
N LEU A 381 15.36 -40.62 0.89
CA LEU A 381 14.94 -40.49 2.28
C LEU A 381 13.43 -40.71 2.48
N LEU A 382 12.61 -40.45 1.46
CA LEU A 382 11.16 -40.69 1.49
C LEU A 382 10.75 -42.14 1.21
N THR A 383 11.60 -42.95 0.57
CA THR A 383 11.36 -44.39 0.38
C THR A 383 11.78 -45.25 1.57
N ASP A 384 12.68 -44.76 2.42
CA ASP A 384 13.26 -45.53 3.53
C ASP A 384 12.46 -45.37 4.86
N SER A 385 11.28 -44.73 4.85
CA SER A 385 10.50 -44.38 6.06
C SER A 385 9.18 -45.14 6.25
N GLU A 386 8.94 -46.24 5.54
CA GLU A 386 7.79 -47.13 5.82
C GLU A 386 8.08 -47.98 7.07
N LEU A 387 7.41 -47.63 8.19
CA LEU A 387 7.37 -48.45 9.40
C LEU A 387 6.52 -49.72 9.16
N PRO A 388 6.95 -50.89 9.64
CA PRO A 388 6.20 -52.13 9.45
C PRO A 388 4.89 -52.13 10.26
N GLU A 389 3.80 -52.58 9.63
CA GLU A 389 2.51 -52.82 10.28
C GLU A 389 2.64 -53.87 11.42
N GLN A 390 1.91 -53.64 12.51
CA GLN A 390 1.77 -54.60 13.60
C GLN A 390 0.54 -55.48 13.40
N THR A 391 0.74 -56.74 13.01
CA THR A 391 -0.12 -57.89 13.36
C THR A 391 0.74 -59.14 13.52
#